data_AF-A0A4Y2H1T4-F1
#
_entry.id   AF-A0A4Y2H1T4-F1
#
_cell.length_a   1.000
_cell.length_b   1.000
_cell.length_c   1.000
_cell.angle_alpha   90.00
_cell.angle_beta   90.00
_cell.angle_gamma   90.00
#
_symmetry.space_group_name_H-M   'P 1'
#
loop_
_entity.id
_entity.type
_entity.pdbx_description
1 polymer ?
#
loop_
_entity_poly.entity_id
_entity_poly.type
_entity_poly.pdbx_seq_one_letter_code
_entity_poly.pdbx_strand_id
1 'polypeptide(L)' 'MVIQPVVLPFMNSIQEDVLQQDNARPHTTVVPQHALQSVDMLPLPARLPDLSPIEHVWDIIGRQL' A
#
# COMPACT_ATOMS: atom_id res chain seq x y z
N MET A 1 11.20 9.43 0.78
CA MET A 1 10.38 8.20 0.80
C MET A 1 9.53 8.21 2.06
N VAL A 2 8.20 8.04 1.96
CA VAL A 2 7.23 8.19 3.08
C VAL A 2 7.15 6.94 3.98
N ILE A 3 7.61 5.78 3.48
CA ILE A 3 7.54 4.47 4.15
C ILE A 3 8.10 4.49 5.57
N GLN A 4 9.32 5.00 5.77
CA GLN A 4 9.96 4.99 7.08
C GLN A 4 9.35 5.99 8.08
N PRO A 5 9.16 7.29 7.75
CA PRO A 5 8.67 8.24 8.74
C PRO A 5 7.17 8.13 9.05
N VAL A 6 6.37 7.48 8.20
CA VAL A 6 4.91 7.46 8.34
C VAL A 6 4.34 6.05 8.36
N VAL A 7 4.64 5.23 7.34
CA VAL A 7 3.98 3.92 7.16
C VAL A 7 4.41 2.93 8.26
N LEU A 8 5.70 2.85 8.57
CA LEU A 8 6.19 1.94 9.61
C LEU A 8 5.69 2.27 11.03
N PRO A 9 5.79 3.52 11.53
CA PRO A 9 5.22 3.87 12.82
C PRO A 9 3.72 3.61 12.91
N PHE A 10 2.98 3.88 11.83
CA PHE A 10 1.56 3.61 11.76
C PHE A 10 1.28 2.11 11.85
N MET A 11 1.90 1.28 11.01
CA MET A 11 1.71 -0.18 11.01
C MET A 11 2.09 -0.81 12.36
N ASN A 12 3.14 -0.30 13.03
CA ASN A 12 3.51 -0.80 14.36
C ASN A 12 2.53 -0.39 15.48
N SER A 13 1.64 0.58 15.23
CA SER A 13 0.65 1.07 16.20
C SER A 13 -0.70 0.35 16.13
N ILE A 14 -0.92 -0.44 15.09
CA ILE A 14 -2.12 -1.25 14.85
C ILE A 14 -1.74 -2.72 14.95
N GLN A 15 -2.61 -3.52 15.56
CA GLN A 15 -2.36 -4.94 15.77
C GLN A 15 -3.01 -5.76 14.64
N GLU A 16 -2.24 -6.66 14.02
CA GLU A 16 -2.70 -7.63 13.00
C GLU A 16 -3.27 -7.01 11.69
N ASP A 17 -2.67 -5.92 11.21
CA ASP A 17 -3.06 -5.30 9.93
C ASP A 17 -2.14 -5.74 8.77
N VAL A 18 -2.65 -5.62 7.54
CA VAL A 18 -1.95 -5.99 6.31
C VAL A 18 -1.87 -4.79 5.37
N LEU A 19 -0.68 -4.52 4.86
CA LEU A 19 -0.45 -3.44 3.92
C LEU A 19 -0.63 -3.94 2.48
N GLN A 20 -1.55 -3.33 1.73
CA GLN A 20 -1.68 -3.53 0.28
C GLN A 20 -1.11 -2.32 -0.46
N GLN A 21 -0.28 -2.57 -1.47
CA GLN A 21 0.33 -1.53 -2.31
C GLN A 21 0.26 -1.95 -3.79
N ASP A 22 0.25 -0.98 -4.70
CA ASP A 22 0.43 -1.28 -6.12
C ASP A 22 1.88 -1.70 -6.43
N ASN A 23 2.07 -2.35 -7.59
CA ASN A 23 3.39 -2.78 -8.07
C ASN A 23 4.10 -1.68 -8.87
N ALA A 24 3.76 -0.41 -8.72
CA ALA A 24 4.47 0.63 -9.45
C ALA A 24 5.94 0.66 -9.05
N ARG A 25 6.80 0.95 -10.02
CA ARG A 25 8.25 0.86 -9.89
C ARG A 25 8.84 1.53 -8.64
N PRO A 26 8.34 2.69 -8.15
CA PRO A 26 8.85 3.27 -6.90
C PRO A 26 8.66 2.37 -5.67
N HIS A 27 7.57 1.60 -5.61
CA HIS A 27 7.19 0.73 -4.49
C HIS A 27 7.91 -0.62 -4.53
N THR A 28 8.27 -1.10 -5.72
CA THR A 28 9.03 -2.35 -5.90
C THR A 28 10.54 -2.16 -5.86
N THR A 29 11.04 -0.99 -5.46
CA THR A 29 12.48 -0.80 -5.28
C THR A 29 12.98 -1.48 -4.00
N VAL A 30 14.27 -1.84 -3.96
CA VAL A 30 14.88 -2.58 -2.84
C VAL A 30 14.72 -1.84 -1.51
N VAL A 31 14.83 -0.52 -1.51
CA VAL A 31 14.80 0.33 -0.30
C VAL A 31 13.44 0.26 0.43
N PRO A 32 12.28 0.51 -0.22
CA PRO A 32 10.97 0.32 0.39
C PRO A 32 10.66 -1.14 0.72
N GLN A 33 11.07 -2.10 -0.11
CA GLN A 33 10.88 -3.52 0.21
C GLN A 33 11.60 -3.93 1.49
N HIS A 34 12.86 -3.49 1.66
CA HIS A 34 13.62 -3.77 2.88
C HIS A 34 13.01 -3.10 4.10
N ALA A 35 12.50 -1.88 3.96
CA ALA A 35 11.82 -1.19 5.06
C ALA A 35 10.54 -1.92 5.51
N LEU A 36 9.81 -2.55 4.59
CA LEU A 36 8.56 -3.25 4.85
C LEU A 36 8.72 -4.74 5.17
N GLN A 37 9.95 -5.24 5.34
CA GLN A 37 10.20 -6.68 5.54
C GLN A 37 9.48 -7.29 6.76
N SER A 38 9.15 -6.46 7.76
CA SER A 38 8.46 -6.87 9.00
C SER A 38 6.96 -6.55 8.98
N VAL A 39 6.43 -6.09 7.86
CA VAL A 39 5.02 -5.74 7.68
C VAL A 39 4.40 -6.81 6.78
N ASP A 40 3.25 -7.32 7.19
CA ASP A 40 2.49 -8.25 6.36
C ASP A 40 1.97 -7.51 5.13
N MET A 41 2.33 -8.03 3.95
CA MET A 41 2.03 -7.41 2.66
C MET A 41 1.03 -8.25 1.87
N LEU A 42 -0.06 -7.63 1.42
CA LEU A 42 -1.03 -8.28 0.53
C LEU A 42 -0.60 -8.09 -0.94
N PRO A 43 -0.25 -9.15 -1.67
CA PRO A 43 0.18 -9.02 -3.06
C PRO A 43 -0.98 -8.58 -3.95
N LEU A 44 -0.79 -7.51 -4.71
CA LEU A 44 -1.72 -7.09 -5.76
C LEU A 44 -1.23 -7.58 -7.13
N PRO A 45 -2.06 -8.15 -8.01
CA PRO A 45 -1.65 -8.48 -9.37
C PRO A 45 -1.40 -7.20 -10.20
N ALA A 46 -0.33 -7.16 -10.99
CA ALA A 46 0.13 -5.96 -11.74
C ALA A 46 -0.85 -5.40 -12.81
N ARG A 47 -2.05 -5.96 -12.94
CA ARG A 47 -3.06 -5.59 -13.94
C ARG A 47 -4.49 -5.59 -13.40
N LEU A 48 -4.65 -5.60 -12.09
CA LEU A 48 -5.96 -5.64 -11.44
C LEU A 48 -6.11 -4.41 -10.52
N PRO A 49 -6.19 -3.19 -11.10
CA PRO A 49 -6.46 -1.98 -10.33
C PRO A 49 -7.81 -2.09 -9.60
N ASP A 50 -8.80 -2.74 -10.23
CA ASP A 50 -10.12 -2.98 -9.66
C ASP A 50 -10.11 -3.80 -8.36
N LEU A 51 -9.01 -4.51 -8.06
CA LEU A 51 -8.85 -5.26 -6.81
C LEU A 51 -8.23 -4.43 -5.68
N SER A 52 -7.85 -3.17 -5.94
CA SER A 52 -7.35 -2.28 -4.90
C SER A 52 -8.51 -1.51 -4.28
N PRO A 53 -8.73 -1.60 -2.95
CA PRO A 53 -9.74 -0.82 -2.25
C PRO A 53 -9.58 0.70 -2.47
N ILE A 54 -8.36 1.18 -2.72
CA ILE A 54 -8.11 2.62 -2.98
C ILE A 54 -8.76 3.07 -4.29
N GLU A 55 -8.76 2.23 -5.33
CA GLU A 55 -9.34 2.58 -6.64
C GLU A 55 -10.86 2.71 -6.54
N HIS A 56 -11.49 1.85 -5.72
CA HIS A 56 -12.92 1.97 -5.44
C HIS A 56 -13.26 3.27 -4.69
N VAL A 57 -12.44 3.65 -3.70
CA VAL A 57 -12.60 4.93 -2.99
C VAL A 57 -12.43 6.11 -3.95
N TRP A 58 -11.45 6.07 -4.84
CA TRP A 58 -11.26 7.11 -5.87
C TRP A 58 -12.42 7.19 -6.85
N ASP A 59 -12.99 6.07 -7.29
CA ASP A 59 -14.18 6.05 -8.16
C ASP A 59 -15.39 6.69 -7.47
N ILE A 60 -15.64 6.38 -6.19
CA ILE A 60 -16.70 7.02 -5.40
C ILE A 60 -16.48 8.53 -5.30
N ILE A 61 -15.27 8.95 -4.93
CA ILE A 61 -14.93 10.38 -4.80
C ILE A 61 -15.08 11.08 -6.15
N GLY A 62 -14.60 10.47 -7.24
CA GLY A 62 -14.69 11.01 -8.59
C GLY A 62 -16.12 11.12 -9.13
N ARG A 63 -17.03 10.25 -8.68
CA ARG A 63 -18.47 10.35 -9.00
C ARG A 63 -19.22 11.36 -8.14
N GLN A 64 -18.68 11.71 -6.98
CA GLN A 64 -19.27 12.69 -6.04
C GLN A 64 -18.81 14.13 -6.31
N LEU A 65 -17.76 14.31 -7.12
CA LEU A 65 -17.26 15.60 -7.60
C LEU A 65 -17.90 15.98 -8.94
#